data_AF-A0A954TKF6-F1
#
_entry.id   AF-A0A954TKF6-F1
#
_cell.length_a   1.000
_cell.length_b   1.000
_cell.length_c   1.000
_cell.angle_alpha   90.00
_cell.angle_beta   90.00
_cell.angle_gamma   90.00
#
_symmetry.space_group_name_H-M   'P 1'
#
loop_
_entity.id
_entity.type
_entity.pdbx_description
1 polymer ?
#
loop_
_entity_poly.entity_id
_entity_poly.type
_entity_poly.pdbx_seq_one_letter_code
_entity_poly.pdbx_strand_id
1 'polypeptide(L)'
;MRIGFLRQNLLSTSASLLALALVVCADSRVRAEESAIVPSKVVNLLANTEFTVHLNPERSLSTDPKESWNLTDGGLLHVLGKGLGYVRTNQAYRDYHLVLEFKWGEQTHGGRADRARDCGLLIHAYGE
;
A
#
# COMPACT_ATOMS: atom_id res chain seq x y z
N MET A 1 -44.66 55.52 25.61
CA MET A 1 -43.82 54.84 24.59
C MET A 1 -42.55 54.32 25.25
N ARG A 2 -42.55 53.04 25.66
CA ARG A 2 -41.37 52.19 25.93
C ARG A 2 -41.89 50.75 25.92
N ILE A 3 -41.46 49.99 24.92
CA ILE A 3 -41.82 48.60 24.65
C ILE A 3 -40.84 47.75 25.46
N GLY A 4 -41.36 46.93 26.39
CA GLY A 4 -40.59 45.97 27.19
C GLY A 4 -40.85 44.55 26.71
N PHE A 5 -39.79 43.92 26.24
CA PHE A 5 -39.72 42.63 25.55
C PHE A 5 -39.96 41.43 26.49
N LEU A 6 -40.88 40.54 26.11
CA LEU A 6 -40.91 39.15 26.56
C LEU A 6 -39.88 38.36 25.73
N ARG A 7 -38.93 37.68 26.38
CA ARG A 7 -38.25 36.52 25.79
C ARG A 7 -38.66 35.27 26.54
N GLN A 8 -39.40 34.43 25.84
CA GLN A 8 -39.68 33.04 26.20
C GLN A 8 -38.42 32.22 25.94
N ASN A 9 -38.06 31.34 26.88
CA ASN A 9 -36.98 30.35 26.71
C ASN A 9 -37.44 29.25 25.75
N LEU A 10 -36.69 29.07 24.66
CA LEU A 10 -36.88 28.02 23.67
C LEU A 10 -35.86 26.89 23.90
N LEU A 11 -36.35 25.65 23.81
CA LEU A 11 -35.65 24.36 23.95
C LEU A 11 -34.41 24.21 23.05
N SER A 12 -33.48 23.29 23.39
CA SER A 12 -32.93 22.36 22.38
C SER A 12 -32.11 21.21 22.99
N THR A 13 -32.59 20.00 22.72
CA THR A 13 -31.94 18.69 22.87
C THR A 13 -30.67 18.59 22.01
N SER A 14 -29.47 18.55 22.61
CA SER A 14 -28.20 18.49 21.85
C SER A 14 -27.20 17.50 22.45
N ALA A 15 -27.64 16.28 22.77
CA ALA A 15 -26.75 15.21 23.26
C ALA A 15 -26.75 13.93 22.41
N SER A 16 -27.75 13.72 21.55
CA SER A 16 -27.91 12.44 20.84
C SER A 16 -27.24 12.34 19.46
N LEU A 17 -26.70 13.44 18.91
CA LEU A 17 -25.97 13.40 17.64
C LEU A 17 -24.47 13.06 17.79
N LEU A 18 -23.89 13.24 18.98
CA LEU A 18 -22.45 13.03 19.18
C LEU A 18 -22.07 11.54 19.29
N ALA A 19 -22.98 10.70 19.76
CA ALA A 19 -22.75 9.25 19.87
C ALA A 19 -22.78 8.53 18.51
N LEU A 20 -23.50 9.06 17.51
CA LEU A 20 -23.59 8.45 16.18
C LEU A 20 -22.34 8.72 15.31
N ALA A 21 -21.61 9.80 15.58
CA ALA A 21 -20.37 10.12 14.87
C ALA A 21 -19.18 9.23 15.29
N LEU A 22 -19.18 8.68 16.51
CA LEU A 22 -18.11 7.85 17.05
C LEU A 22 -18.08 6.41 16.50
N VAL A 23 -19.19 5.92 15.94
CA VAL A 23 -19.29 4.56 15.36
C VAL A 23 -18.82 4.51 13.89
N VAL A 24 -18.71 5.65 13.21
CA VAL A 24 -18.35 5.71 11.78
C VAL A 24 -16.82 5.71 11.55
N CYS A 25 -16.01 5.79 12.60
CA CYS A 25 -14.57 5.49 12.54
C CYS A 25 -14.30 3.98 12.52
N ALA A 26 -15.13 3.19 11.82
CA ALA A 26 -14.79 1.81 11.48
C ALA A 26 -13.44 1.85 10.75
N ASP A 27 -12.42 1.41 11.47
CA ASP A 27 -11.02 1.47 11.10
C ASP A 27 -10.86 0.91 9.68
N SER A 28 -10.34 1.72 8.77
CA SER A 28 -10.11 1.32 7.37
C SER A 28 -9.27 0.04 7.29
N ARG A 29 -8.51 -0.26 8.34
CA ARG A 29 -7.74 -1.49 8.53
C ARG A 29 -8.61 -2.75 8.63
N VAL A 30 -9.69 -2.70 9.41
CA VAL A 30 -10.61 -3.85 9.57
C VAL A 30 -11.33 -4.13 8.24
N ARG A 31 -11.72 -3.07 7.51
CA ARG A 31 -12.32 -3.20 6.18
C ARG A 31 -11.33 -3.77 5.14
N ALA A 32 -10.06 -3.38 5.21
CA ALA A 32 -9.03 -3.89 4.31
C ALA A 32 -8.75 -5.38 4.54
N GLU A 33 -8.67 -5.85 5.78
CA GLU A 33 -8.52 -7.28 6.09
C GLU A 33 -9.73 -8.14 5.69
N GLU A 34 -10.94 -7.60 5.82
CA GLU A 34 -12.15 -8.32 5.41
C GLU A 34 -12.25 -8.47 3.89
N SER A 35 -11.74 -7.50 3.14
CA SER A 35 -11.67 -7.55 1.67
C SER A 35 -10.48 -8.33 1.10
N ALA A 36 -9.52 -8.76 1.93
CA ALA A 36 -8.30 -9.41 1.46
C ALA A 36 -8.57 -10.84 0.97
N ILE A 37 -7.92 -11.20 -0.14
CA ILE A 37 -8.13 -12.47 -0.84
C ILE A 37 -7.51 -13.63 -0.04
N VAL A 38 -8.30 -14.65 0.26
CA VAL A 38 -7.82 -15.98 0.70
C VAL A 38 -7.71 -16.88 -0.54
N PRO A 39 -6.50 -17.26 -1.00
CA PRO A 39 -6.36 -18.10 -2.18
C PRO A 39 -6.88 -19.53 -1.95
N SER A 40 -7.86 -19.96 -2.75
CA SER A 40 -8.34 -21.36 -2.75
C SER A 40 -7.60 -22.26 -3.75
N LYS A 41 -6.76 -21.66 -4.60
CA LYS A 41 -5.92 -22.32 -5.60
C LYS A 41 -4.60 -21.56 -5.76
N VAL A 42 -3.63 -22.20 -6.39
CA VAL A 42 -2.35 -21.53 -6.72
C VAL A 42 -2.61 -20.31 -7.61
N VAL A 43 -2.12 -19.16 -7.17
CA VAL A 43 -2.15 -17.91 -7.92
C VAL A 43 -0.73 -17.61 -8.39
N ASN A 44 -0.51 -17.57 -9.71
CA ASN A 44 0.76 -17.11 -10.25
C ASN A 44 0.76 -15.57 -10.30
N LEU A 45 1.41 -14.97 -9.30
CA LEU A 45 1.52 -13.51 -9.16
C LEU A 45 2.33 -12.86 -10.29
N LEU A 46 3.30 -13.55 -10.90
CA LEU A 46 4.11 -12.95 -11.96
C LEU A 46 3.44 -13.01 -13.34
N ALA A 47 2.52 -13.96 -13.55
CA ALA A 47 1.82 -14.11 -14.83
C ALA A 47 0.48 -13.37 -14.89
N ASN A 48 -0.18 -13.13 -13.75
CA ASN A 48 -1.57 -12.66 -13.72
C ASN A 48 -1.76 -11.42 -12.81
N THR A 49 -0.73 -10.59 -12.63
CA THR A 49 -0.85 -9.43 -11.74
C THR A 49 -0.09 -8.24 -12.29
N GLU A 50 -0.83 -7.15 -12.47
CA GLU A 50 -0.27 -5.82 -12.59
C GLU A 50 0.20 -5.37 -11.21
N PHE A 51 1.39 -4.78 -11.16
CA PHE A 51 1.96 -4.30 -9.91
C PHE A 51 1.88 -2.78 -9.80
N THR A 52 1.73 -2.29 -8.57
CA THR A 52 1.93 -0.87 -8.28
C THR A 52 3.39 -0.64 -7.90
N VAL A 53 4.00 0.35 -8.54
CA VAL A 53 5.40 0.75 -8.31
C VAL A 53 5.44 2.07 -7.56
N HIS A 54 6.22 2.12 -6.49
CA HIS A 54 6.50 3.34 -5.72
C HIS A 54 8.00 3.62 -5.76
N LEU A 55 8.38 4.83 -6.18
CA LEU A 55 9.77 5.26 -6.32
C LEU A 55 9.99 6.57 -5.58
N ASN A 56 11.14 6.69 -4.91
CA ASN A 56 11.58 7.94 -4.31
C ASN A 56 12.34 8.77 -5.37
N PRO A 57 11.81 9.90 -5.85
CA PRO A 57 12.44 10.68 -6.92
C PRO A 57 13.76 11.34 -6.53
N GLU A 58 13.95 11.66 -5.25
CA GLU A 58 15.15 12.35 -4.77
C GLU A 58 16.35 11.42 -4.62
N ARG A 59 16.09 10.13 -4.34
CA ARG A 59 17.13 9.14 -4.06
C ARG A 59 17.40 8.18 -5.22
N SER A 60 16.51 8.15 -6.21
CA SER A 60 16.62 7.25 -7.36
C SER A 60 17.59 7.81 -8.40
N LEU A 61 18.34 6.92 -9.07
CA LEU A 61 19.09 7.28 -10.27
C LEU A 61 18.17 7.49 -11.47
N SER A 62 17.00 6.84 -11.45
CA SER A 62 15.95 6.96 -12.44
C SER A 62 14.58 6.71 -11.81
N THR A 63 13.59 7.49 -12.24
CA THR A 63 12.18 7.31 -11.85
C THR A 63 11.36 6.58 -12.90
N ASP A 64 11.98 6.08 -13.98
CA ASP A 64 11.29 5.17 -14.90
C ASP A 64 11.13 3.79 -14.24
N PRO A 65 9.89 3.31 -14.02
CA PRO A 65 9.65 2.00 -13.44
C PRO A 65 10.34 0.85 -14.19
N LYS A 66 10.45 0.93 -15.52
CA LYS A 66 11.05 -0.13 -16.35
C LYS A 66 12.55 -0.28 -16.15
N GLU A 67 13.19 0.79 -15.67
CA GLU A 67 14.61 0.80 -15.31
C GLU A 67 14.88 0.24 -13.91
N SER A 68 13.82 -0.06 -13.15
CA SER A 68 13.89 -0.54 -11.77
C SER A 68 13.31 -1.94 -11.60
N TRP A 69 12.17 -2.20 -12.27
CA TRP A 69 11.49 -3.49 -12.30
C TRP A 69 11.08 -3.83 -13.72
N ASN A 70 11.49 -5.00 -14.18
CA ASN A 70 11.15 -5.48 -15.51
C ASN A 70 10.66 -6.93 -15.44
N LEU A 71 9.47 -7.20 -15.98
CA LEU A 71 9.00 -8.57 -16.18
C LEU A 71 9.53 -9.06 -17.52
N THR A 72 10.43 -10.04 -17.47
CA THR A 72 11.03 -10.63 -18.67
C THR A 72 10.03 -11.52 -19.43
N ASP A 73 10.27 -11.75 -20.72
CA ASP A 73 9.46 -12.66 -21.54
C ASP A 73 9.40 -14.11 -20.97
N GLY A 74 10.40 -14.49 -20.17
CA GLY A 74 10.46 -15.77 -19.46
C GLY A 74 9.68 -15.82 -18.15
N GLY A 75 8.93 -14.77 -17.79
CA GLY A 75 8.10 -14.73 -16.59
C GLY A 75 8.86 -14.43 -15.28
N LEU A 76 10.12 -14.00 -15.37
CA LEU A 76 10.91 -13.57 -14.20
C LEU A 76 10.78 -12.07 -13.97
N LEU A 77 10.51 -11.67 -12.74
CA LEU A 77 10.59 -10.27 -12.30
C LEU A 77 12.05 -9.93 -11.97
N HIS A 78 12.68 -9.11 -12.81
CA HIS A 78 14.04 -8.64 -12.63
C HIS A 78 14.05 -7.26 -11.96
N VAL A 79 14.62 -7.20 -10.75
CA VAL A 79 14.88 -5.94 -10.05
C VAL A 79 16.23 -5.40 -10.53
N LEU A 80 16.18 -4.39 -11.41
CA LEU A 80 17.35 -3.71 -11.97
C LEU A 80 17.92 -2.68 -10.98
N GLY A 81 17.08 -2.09 -10.13
CA GLY A 81 17.53 -1.30 -8.98
C GLY A 81 18.10 0.10 -9.26
N LYS A 82 17.86 0.69 -10.45
CA LYS A 82 18.19 2.11 -10.68
C LYS A 82 17.29 3.06 -9.89
N GLY A 83 16.04 2.68 -9.67
CA GLY A 83 15.11 3.38 -8.80
C GLY A 83 15.08 2.76 -7.40
N LEU A 84 15.04 3.62 -6.38
CA LEU A 84 14.90 3.23 -4.99
C LEU A 84 13.44 3.29 -4.57
N GLY A 85 12.90 2.14 -4.17
CA GLY A 85 11.51 2.00 -3.76
C GLY A 85 11.08 0.55 -3.71
N TYR A 86 9.81 0.28 -3.97
CA TYR A 86 9.25 -1.06 -3.96
C TYR A 86 8.17 -1.24 -5.02
N VAL A 87 7.89 -2.51 -5.32
CA VAL A 87 6.75 -2.95 -6.12
C VAL A 87 5.88 -3.83 -5.24
N ARG A 88 4.55 -3.69 -5.35
CA ARG A 88 3.60 -4.49 -4.58
C ARG A 88 2.44 -4.99 -5.44
N THR A 89 1.80 -6.06 -4.99
CA THR A 89 0.54 -6.50 -5.58
C THR A 89 -0.54 -5.43 -5.40
N ASN A 90 -1.39 -5.28 -6.41
CA ASN A 90 -2.56 -4.39 -6.31
C ASN A 90 -3.61 -4.94 -5.34
N GLN A 91 -3.73 -6.27 -5.28
CA GLN A 91 -4.63 -6.97 -4.38
C GLN A 91 -3.96 -7.23 -3.03
N ALA A 92 -4.76 -7.17 -1.97
CA ALA A 92 -4.41 -7.65 -0.65
C ALA A 92 -4.70 -9.15 -0.53
N TYR A 93 -3.84 -9.89 0.17
CA TYR A 93 -3.99 -11.31 0.42
C TYR A 93 -3.88 -11.60 1.93
N ARG A 94 -4.55 -12.67 2.38
CA ARG A 94 -4.49 -13.20 3.75
C ARG A 94 -4.56 -14.72 3.73
N ASP A 95 -4.16 -15.34 4.84
CA ASP A 95 -4.25 -16.79 5.06
C ASP A 95 -3.67 -17.64 3.91
N TYR A 96 -2.52 -17.23 3.37
CA TYR A 96 -1.87 -17.84 2.21
C TYR A 96 -0.55 -18.54 2.56
N HIS A 97 -0.16 -19.49 1.70
CA HIS A 97 1.19 -20.03 1.66
C HIS A 97 1.91 -19.43 0.44
N LEU A 98 2.94 -18.63 0.69
CA LEU A 98 3.73 -17.99 -0.35
C LEU A 98 4.97 -18.82 -0.69
N VAL A 99 5.16 -19.10 -1.97
CA VAL A 99 6.35 -19.76 -2.50
C VAL A 99 7.02 -18.80 -3.49
N LEU A 100 8.32 -18.61 -3.34
CA LEU A 100 9.13 -17.82 -4.28
C LEU A 100 10.50 -18.45 -4.46
N GLU A 101 11.03 -18.28 -5.66
CA GLU A 101 12.42 -18.57 -5.97
C GLU A 101 13.11 -17.25 -6.35
N PHE A 102 14.35 -17.10 -5.94
CA PHE A 102 15.14 -15.93 -6.29
C PHE A 102 16.58 -16.32 -6.60
N LYS A 103 17.22 -15.46 -7.40
CA LYS A 103 18.66 -15.48 -7.63
C LYS A 103 19.18 -14.07 -7.66
N TRP A 104 20.45 -13.89 -7.33
CA TRP A 104 21.09 -12.59 -7.43
C TRP A 104 21.49 -12.30 -8.87
N GLY A 105 21.21 -11.07 -9.31
CA GLY A 105 21.87 -10.49 -10.48
C GLY A 105 23.32 -10.11 -10.17
N GLU A 106 24.02 -9.52 -11.13
CA GLU A 106 25.44 -9.20 -10.98
C GLU A 106 25.69 -7.79 -10.44
N GLN A 107 24.79 -6.85 -10.71
CA GLN A 107 25.01 -5.42 -10.51
C GLN A 107 24.48 -4.89 -9.17
N THR A 108 25.10 -3.82 -8.69
CA THR A 108 24.61 -2.92 -7.63
C THR A 108 24.83 -1.48 -8.08
N HIS A 109 24.13 -0.51 -7.48
CA HIS A 109 24.07 0.86 -7.98
C HIS A 109 24.33 1.93 -6.90
N GLY A 110 24.63 3.14 -7.36
CA GLY A 110 24.79 4.34 -6.53
C GLY A 110 25.86 4.17 -5.45
N GLY A 111 25.60 4.69 -4.25
CA GLY A 111 26.48 4.55 -3.09
C GLY A 111 26.63 3.12 -2.54
N ARG A 112 26.11 2.11 -3.24
CA ARG A 112 26.24 0.69 -2.93
C ARG A 112 26.89 -0.12 -4.04
N ALA A 113 27.49 0.52 -5.05
CA ALA A 113 28.10 -0.16 -6.20
C ALA A 113 29.19 -1.19 -5.84
N ASP A 114 29.80 -1.06 -4.66
CA ASP A 114 30.84 -1.93 -4.12
C ASP A 114 30.36 -2.80 -2.93
N ARG A 115 29.05 -2.79 -2.64
CA ARG A 115 28.47 -3.46 -1.47
C ARG A 115 27.72 -4.73 -1.86
N ALA A 116 27.43 -5.54 -0.83
CA ALA A 116 26.55 -6.69 -0.97
C ALA A 116 25.16 -6.29 -1.51
N ARG A 117 24.61 -7.20 -2.33
CA ARG A 117 23.26 -7.12 -2.90
C ARG A 117 22.24 -7.24 -1.79
N ASP A 118 21.14 -6.51 -1.95
CA ASP A 118 20.15 -6.30 -0.91
C ASP A 118 18.77 -6.26 -1.55
N CYS A 119 17.89 -7.14 -1.09
CA CYS A 119 16.48 -7.17 -1.46
C CYS A 119 15.67 -7.79 -0.32
N GLY A 120 14.36 -7.57 -0.33
CA GLY A 120 13.47 -8.13 0.68
C GLY A 120 12.09 -8.40 0.12
N LEU A 121 11.43 -9.40 0.70
CA LEU A 121 10.01 -9.62 0.56
C LEU A 121 9.31 -8.94 1.75
N LEU A 122 8.37 -8.04 1.46
CA LEU A 122 7.55 -7.41 2.48
C LEU A 122 6.19 -8.11 2.55
N ILE A 123 5.83 -8.58 3.73
CA ILE A 123 4.60 -9.33 3.99
C ILE A 123 3.62 -8.41 4.71
N HIS A 124 2.38 -8.33 4.22
CA HIS A 124 1.33 -7.44 4.76
C HIS A 124 1.81 -5.98 4.88
N ALA A 125 2.61 -5.52 3.93
CA ALA A 125 3.06 -4.14 3.90
C ALA A 125 1.99 -3.22 3.34
N TYR A 126 1.85 -2.08 4.01
CA TYR A 126 0.98 -0.98 3.63
C TYR A 126 1.83 0.28 3.51
N GLY A 127 1.65 1.02 2.42
CA GLY A 127 2.37 2.25 2.12
C GLY A 127 1.76 2.93 0.90
N GLU A 128 1.77 4.25 0.91
CA GLU A 128 1.39 5.13 -0.20
C GLU A 128 2.62 5.82 -0.78
#